data_AF-A0A0Q9KVF3-F1
#
_entry.id   AF-A0A0Q9KVF3-F1
#
_cell.length_a   1.000
_cell.length_b   1.000
_cell.length_c   1.000
_cell.angle_alpha   90.00
_cell.angle_beta   90.00
_cell.angle_gamma   90.00
#
_symmetry.space_group_name_H-M   'P 1'
#
loop_
_entity.id
_entity.type
_entity.pdbx_description
1 polymer ?
#
loop_
_entity_poly.entity_id
_entity_poly.type
_entity_poly.pdbx_seq_one_letter_code
_entity_poly.pdbx_strand_id
1 'polypeptide(L)'
;MEWVALSLLAAAVVTVTALVATGRLEVAGLAEPTTTRAPLELPQTVRSSDVDVLSMGSTLYGYAPAEVDKALDSRRDRLADQERQLAGRDGHVHPDA
;
A
#
# COMPACT_ATOMS: atom_id res chain seq x y z
N MET A 1 43.35 25.15 -9.90
CA MET A 1 42.77 24.90 -8.57
C MET A 1 41.47 24.11 -8.68
N GLU A 2 40.52 24.54 -9.51
CA GLU A 2 39.22 23.85 -9.71
C GLU A 2 39.34 22.39 -10.18
N TRP A 3 40.22 22.11 -11.15
CA TRP A 3 40.45 20.73 -11.61
C TRP A 3 40.93 19.79 -10.50
N VAL A 4 41.78 20.29 -9.61
CA VAL A 4 42.25 19.51 -8.46
C VAL A 4 41.10 19.24 -7.50
N ALA A 5 40.25 20.24 -7.23
CA ALA A 5 39.07 20.07 -6.39
C ALA A 5 38.08 19.06 -6.98
N LEU A 6 37.84 19.11 -8.30
CA LEU A 6 36.98 18.16 -9.00
C LEU A 6 37.54 16.73 -8.95
N SER A 7 38.84 16.57 -9.18
CA SER A 7 39.49 15.25 -9.07
C SER A 7 39.42 14.70 -7.64
N LEU A 8 39.59 15.55 -6.63
CA LEU A 8 39.52 15.15 -5.21
C LEU A 8 38.08 14.76 -4.82
N LEU A 9 37.08 15.51 -5.29
CA LEU A 9 35.67 15.19 -5.10
C LEU A 9 35.30 13.85 -5.76
N ALA A 10 35.73 13.65 -7.01
CA ALA A 10 35.47 12.39 -7.73
C ALA A 10 36.12 11.19 -7.01
N ALA A 11 37.37 11.34 -6.56
CA ALA A 11 38.06 10.31 -5.79
C ALA A 11 37.34 10.01 -4.46
N ALA A 12 36.82 11.02 -3.77
CA ALA A 12 36.04 10.85 -2.54
C ALA A 12 34.74 10.08 -2.79
N VAL A 13 33.98 10.44 -3.83
CA VAL A 13 32.73 9.76 -4.21
C VAL A 13 32.97 8.29 -4.56
N VAL A 14 33.99 7.99 -5.37
CA VAL A 14 34.35 6.61 -5.74
C VAL A 14 34.74 5.81 -4.50
N THR A 15 35.53 6.41 -3.61
CA THR A 15 35.98 5.77 -2.36
C THR A 15 34.80 5.43 -1.45
N VAL A 16 33.92 6.40 -1.20
CA VAL A 16 32.69 6.19 -0.40
C VAL A 16 31.82 5.11 -1.01
N THR A 17 31.61 5.15 -2.33
CA THR A 17 30.79 4.15 -3.04
C THR A 17 31.37 2.74 -2.91
N ALA A 18 32.69 2.59 -3.06
CA ALA A 18 33.37 1.32 -2.89
C ALA A 18 33.28 0.78 -1.46
N LEU A 19 33.38 1.66 -0.45
CA LEU A 19 33.22 1.30 0.97
C LEU A 19 31.79 0.84 1.29
N VAL A 20 30.78 1.50 0.73
CA VAL A 20 29.37 1.08 0.85
C VAL A 20 29.14 -0.26 0.15
N ALA A 21 29.63 -0.43 -1.08
CA ALA A 21 29.47 -1.66 -1.86
C ALA A 21 30.18 -2.88 -1.25
N THR A 22 31.32 -2.67 -0.57
CA THR A 22 32.04 -3.74 0.14
C THR A 22 31.51 -4.00 1.55
N GLY A 23 30.44 -3.31 1.97
CA GLY A 23 29.84 -3.47 3.30
C GLY A 23 30.74 -3.00 4.44
N ARG A 24 31.81 -2.25 4.13
CA ARG A 24 32.70 -1.65 5.15
C ARG A 24 32.14 -0.35 5.72
N LEU A 25 31.13 0.23 5.08
CA LEU A 25 30.29 1.29 5.63
C LEU A 25 28.91 0.69 5.93
N GLU A 26 28.54 0.59 7.21
CA GLU A 26 27.14 0.38 7.60
C GLU A 26 26.38 1.68 7.29
N VAL A 27 25.88 1.78 6.05
CA VAL A 27 24.81 2.72 5.76
C VAL A 27 23.59 2.17 6.49
N ALA A 28 23.00 2.96 7.38
CA ALA A 28 21.76 2.61 8.06
C ALA A 28 20.80 2.01 7.02
N GLY A 29 20.56 0.70 7.15
CA GLY A 29 19.92 -0.09 6.12
C GLY A 29 18.64 0.60 5.67
N LEU A 30 18.45 0.72 4.35
CA LEU A 30 17.14 1.02 3.80
C LEU A 30 16.12 0.15 4.54
N ALA A 31 15.05 0.76 5.04
CA ALA A 31 14.06 0.08 5.86
C ALA A 31 13.68 -1.27 5.24
N GLU A 32 13.58 -2.30 6.10
CA GLU A 32 13.27 -3.68 5.71
C GLU A 32 12.16 -3.69 4.65
N PRO A 33 12.33 -4.42 3.53
CA PRO A 33 11.33 -4.46 2.48
C PRO A 33 9.99 -4.88 3.07
N THR A 34 9.06 -3.92 3.15
CA THR A 34 7.68 -4.16 3.61
C THR A 34 7.03 -5.10 2.62
N THR A 35 6.89 -6.36 3.02
CA THR A 35 6.10 -7.38 2.34
C THR A 35 4.75 -6.80 1.88
N THR A 36 4.39 -6.98 0.61
CA THR A 36 3.08 -6.62 0.04
C THR A 36 1.95 -7.53 0.52
N ARG A 37 2.26 -8.52 1.37
CA ARG A 37 1.24 -9.36 1.99
C ARG A 37 0.62 -8.57 3.13
N ALA A 38 -0.54 -7.96 2.87
CA ALA A 38 -1.33 -7.32 3.92
C ALA A 38 -1.56 -8.35 5.06
N PRO A 39 -1.26 -8.02 6.32
CA PRO A 39 -1.45 -8.92 7.46
C PRO A 39 -2.92 -9.11 7.84
N LEU A 40 -3.85 -8.89 6.92
CA LEU A 40 -5.28 -9.03 7.14
C LEU A 40 -5.76 -10.37 6.59
N GLU A 41 -6.16 -11.25 7.51
CA GLU A 41 -7.04 -12.35 7.18
C GLU A 41 -8.40 -11.74 6.77
N LEU A 42 -8.74 -11.85 5.49
CA LEU A 42 -10.02 -11.36 4.99
C LEU A 42 -11.15 -12.22 5.58
N PRO A 43 -12.27 -11.60 6.01
CA PRO A 43 -13.41 -12.35 6.52
C PRO A 43 -13.97 -13.27 5.43
N GLN A 44 -14.53 -14.42 5.82
CA GLN A 44 -15.13 -15.38 4.88
C GLN A 44 -16.34 -14.81 4.13
N THR A 45 -16.95 -13.76 4.67
CA THR A 45 -18.07 -13.04 4.06
C THR A 45 -17.78 -11.56 4.14
N VAL A 46 -17.58 -10.93 2.98
CA VAL A 46 -17.30 -9.49 2.88
C VAL A 46 -18.61 -8.72 2.89
N ARG A 47 -18.70 -7.68 3.72
CA ARG A 47 -19.84 -6.77 3.76
C ARG A 47 -19.47 -5.33 3.41
N SER A 48 -20.47 -4.54 3.05
CA SER A 48 -20.38 -3.10 2.82
C SER A 48 -19.77 -2.33 4.01
N SER A 49 -20.00 -2.80 5.24
CA SER A 49 -19.38 -2.24 6.45
C SER A 49 -17.87 -2.47 6.55
N ASP A 50 -17.32 -3.47 5.85
CA ASP A 50 -15.89 -3.79 5.96
C ASP A 50 -15.02 -2.75 5.24
N VAL A 51 -15.63 -1.95 4.35
CA VAL A 51 -14.97 -0.80 3.69
C VAL A 51 -14.56 0.26 4.71
N ASP A 52 -15.29 0.40 5.83
CA ASP A 52 -15.00 1.40 6.88
C ASP A 52 -13.73 1.08 7.68
N VAL A 53 -13.34 -0.19 7.69
CA VAL A 53 -12.18 -0.67 8.47
C VAL A 53 -10.89 -0.55 7.64
N LEU A 54 -11.00 -0.25 6.34
CA LEU A 54 -9.87 -0.16 5.44
C LEU A 54 -9.08 1.14 5.67
N SER A 55 -7.93 1.02 6.33
CA SER A 55 -6.97 2.12 6.47
C SER A 55 -5.85 1.98 5.43
N MET A 56 -5.73 2.94 4.52
CA MET A 56 -4.61 3.01 3.58
C MET A 56 -3.48 3.84 4.18
N GLY A 57 -2.29 3.25 4.32
CA GLY A 57 -1.12 3.94 4.85
C GLY A 57 -0.71 5.14 4.00
N SER A 58 -0.35 6.26 4.64
CA SER A 58 0.10 7.46 3.92
C SER A 58 1.53 7.29 3.42
N THR A 59 1.71 7.14 2.11
CA THR A 59 3.03 7.05 1.48
C THR A 59 3.47 8.41 0.91
N LEU A 60 4.79 8.59 0.75
CA LEU A 60 5.41 9.83 0.23
C LEU A 60 4.95 10.19 -1.19
N TYR A 61 4.45 9.20 -1.93
CA TYR A 61 3.81 9.31 -3.23
C TYR A 61 2.63 8.34 -3.25
N GLY A 62 1.46 8.75 -3.73
CA GLY A 62 0.26 7.93 -3.70
C GLY A 62 -0.97 8.66 -4.26
N TYR A 63 -2.10 7.96 -4.31
CA TYR A 63 -3.38 8.57 -4.66
C TYR A 63 -3.82 9.58 -3.60
N ALA A 64 -4.48 10.65 -4.03
CA ALA A 64 -4.99 11.67 -3.10
C ALA A 64 -6.00 11.04 -2.13
N PRO A 65 -5.80 11.12 -0.80
CA PRO A 65 -6.65 10.45 0.19
C PRO A 65 -8.15 10.77 0.02
N ALA A 66 -8.47 12.05 -0.20
CA ALA A 66 -9.85 12.49 -0.38
C ALA A 66 -10.54 11.91 -1.64
N GLU A 67 -9.77 11.61 -2.69
CA GLU A 67 -10.29 10.98 -3.90
C GLU A 67 -10.54 9.48 -3.69
N VAL A 68 -9.64 8.84 -2.94
CA VAL A 68 -9.78 7.43 -2.52
C VAL A 68 -11.00 7.25 -1.62
N ASP A 69 -11.18 8.12 -0.62
CA ASP A 69 -12.32 8.08 0.30
C ASP A 69 -13.64 8.20 -0.47
N LYS A 70 -13.74 9.19 -1.36
CA LYS A 70 -14.92 9.37 -2.21
C LYS A 70 -15.22 8.16 -3.11
N ALA A 71 -14.18 7.52 -3.63
CA ALA A 71 -14.33 6.32 -4.45
C ALA A 71 -14.76 5.10 -3.62
N LEU A 72 -14.28 4.99 -2.38
CA LEU A 72 -14.68 3.95 -1.44
C LEU A 72 -16.14 4.11 -0.99
N ASP A 73 -16.57 5.32 -0.66
CA ASP A 73 -17.97 5.62 -0.32
C ASP A 73 -18.92 5.19 -1.44
N SER A 74 -18.63 5.58 -2.69
CA SER A 74 -19.45 5.18 -3.85
C SER A 74 -19.49 3.66 -4.08
N ARG A 75 -18.43 2.94 -3.71
CA ARG A 75 -18.39 1.47 -3.81
C ARG A 75 -19.14 0.82 -2.66
N ARG A 76 -19.04 1.37 -1.44
CA ARG A 76 -19.78 0.93 -0.27
C ARG A 76 -21.28 1.01 -0.51
N ASP A 77 -21.77 2.13 -1.04
CA ASP A 77 -23.19 2.31 -1.34
C ASP A 77 -23.69 1.27 -2.34
N ARG A 78 -22.92 1.02 -3.41
CA ARG A 78 -23.26 -0.02 -4.40
C ARG A 78 -23.25 -1.42 -3.81
N LEU A 79 -22.30 -1.72 -2.92
CA LEU A 79 -22.24 -3.02 -2.25
C LEU A 79 -23.45 -3.20 -1.33
N ALA A 80 -23.85 -2.16 -0.59
CA ALA A 80 -25.05 -2.18 0.25
C ALA A 80 -26.35 -2.34 -0.56
N ASP A 81 -26.43 -1.76 -1.76
CA ASP A 81 -27.54 -1.99 -2.69
C ASP A 81 -27.58 -3.44 -3.19
N GLN A 82 -26.42 -4.03 -3.49
CA GLN A 82 -26.31 -5.42 -3.93
C GLN A 82 -26.66 -6.40 -2.81
N GLU A 83 -26.21 -6.16 -1.58
CA GLU A 83 -26.55 -6.95 -0.40
C GLU A 83 -28.06 -6.96 -0.15
N ARG A 84 -28.72 -5.80 -0.27
CA ARG A 84 -30.19 -5.70 -0.14
C ARG A 84 -30.92 -6.49 -1.23
N GLN A 85 -30.43 -6.45 -2.46
CA GLN A 85 -31.02 -7.22 -3.57
C GLN A 85 -30.82 -8.72 -3.38
N LEU A 86 -29.65 -9.16 -2.92
CA LEU A 86 -29.37 -10.56 -2.62
C LEU A 86 -30.24 -11.07 -1.46
N ALA A 87 -30.33 -10.33 -0.36
CA ALA A 87 -31.20 -10.67 0.76
C ALA A 87 -32.69 -10.76 0.34
N GLY A 88 -33.13 -9.88 -0.56
CA GLY A 88 -34.48 -9.95 -1.13
C GLY A 88 -34.69 -11.15 -2.06
N ARG A 89 -33.64 -11.62 -2.74
CA ARG A 89 -33.71 -12.75 -3.68
C ARG A 89 -33.59 -14.10 -2.99
N ASP A 90 -32.76 -14.21 -1.96
CA ASP A 90 -32.65 -15.41 -1.12
C ASP A 90 -33.95 -15.67 -0.34
N GLY A 91 -34.72 -14.63 0.00
CA GLY A 91 -36.07 -14.77 0.56
C GLY A 91 -37.12 -15.30 -0.43
N HIS A 92 -36.81 -15.37 -1.73
CA HIS A 92 -37.69 -15.87 -2.79
C HIS A 92 -37.24 -17.25 -3.33
N VAL A 93 -36.12 -17.78 -2.86
CA VAL A 93 -35.67 -19.15 -3.18
C VAL A 93 -36.35 -20.12 -2.22
N HIS A 94 -37.39 -20.73 -2.76
CA HIS A 94 -38.22 -21.83 -2.27
C HIS A 94 -37.61 -22.74 -1.17
N PRO A 95 -38.33 -22.97 -0.05
CA PRO A 95 -38.11 -24.11 0.84
C PRO A 95 -38.72 -25.36 0.20
N ASP A 96 -38.01 -25.98 -0.74
CA ASP A 96 -38.28 -27.36 -1.19
C ASP A 96 -36.96 -27.97 -1.71
N ALA A 97 -36.19 -28.55 -0.79
CA ALA A 97 -35.14 -29.54 -1.06
C ALA A 97 -34.92 -30.40 0.19
#